data_AF-A0A535NXS5-F1
#
_entry.id   AF-A0A535NXS5-F1
#
_cell.length_a   1.000
_cell.length_b   1.000
_cell.length_c   1.000
_cell.angle_alpha   90.00
_cell.angle_beta   90.00
_cell.angle_gamma   90.00
#
_symmetry.space_group_name_H-M   'P 1'
#
loop_
_entity.id
_entity.type
_entity.pdbx_description
1 polymer ?
#
loop_
_entity_poly.entity_id
_entity_poly.type
_entity_poly.pdbx_seq_one_letter_code
_entity_poly.pdbx_strand_id
1 'polypeptide(L)'
;MMAFGVIGLIAIVTLPIGSERRFLLITAVYASPMITLYLWSGRTDIQFLAIVLLTLTLLARGHPTLAAGALGIAVALKPFAWMAVPFLLLVLLIRWRAQHSRREVVTSLVALAVTPIATILPFFVANPRGFWTDVVLYTSGGVADAYPIAGYGFGDLLYRLHVIARRTDAFPFLIFQLAAALPVLWLTARAFLRRPTIGRWMAGYAGVLLAFTFFARFFNDNYAAVVITLFLCVLPLGNLSLAPTPAVEAERLSA
;
A
#
# COMPACT_ATOMS: atom_id res chain seq x y z
N MET A 1 10.54 -15.26 4.70
CA MET A 1 9.36 -15.28 3.79
C MET A 1 8.18 -16.06 4.35
N MET A 2 8.36 -17.34 4.74
CA MET A 2 7.27 -18.16 5.29
C MET A 2 6.53 -17.51 6.47
N ALA A 3 7.26 -16.87 7.38
CA ALA A 3 6.66 -16.13 8.50
C ALA A 3 5.67 -15.04 8.06
N PHE A 4 5.98 -14.27 7.00
CA PHE A 4 5.07 -13.25 6.46
C PHE A 4 3.83 -13.86 5.81
N GLY A 5 3.97 -15.00 5.14
CA GLY A 5 2.81 -15.75 4.64
C GLY A 5 1.89 -16.21 5.77
N VAL A 6 2.46 -16.70 6.88
CA VAL A 6 1.67 -17.06 8.07
C VAL A 6 0.99 -15.83 8.68
N ILE A 7 1.69 -14.69 8.81
CA ILE A 7 1.11 -13.43 9.29
C ILE A 7 -0.07 -12.99 8.43
N GLY A 8 0.08 -13.02 7.10
CA GLY A 8 -0.98 -12.64 6.18
C GLY A 8 -2.18 -13.59 6.27
N LEU A 9 -1.94 -14.89 6.43
CA LEU A 9 -3.01 -15.87 6.63
C LEU A 9 -3.77 -15.62 7.94
N ILE A 10 -3.05 -15.40 9.04
CA ILE A 10 -3.64 -15.05 10.34
C ILE A 10 -4.45 -13.75 10.22
N ALA A 11 -3.92 -12.74 9.53
CA ALA A 11 -4.65 -11.49 9.29
C ALA A 11 -6.00 -11.75 8.59
N ILE A 12 -6.00 -12.54 7.51
CA ILE A 12 -7.25 -12.88 6.80
C ILE A 12 -8.21 -13.68 7.67
N VAL A 13 -7.73 -14.70 8.40
CA VAL A 13 -8.57 -15.56 9.25
C VAL A 13 -9.18 -14.79 10.42
N THR A 14 -8.46 -13.81 10.96
CA THR A 14 -8.90 -12.98 12.10
C THR A 14 -9.67 -11.73 11.70
N LEU A 15 -9.80 -11.45 10.39
CA LEU A 15 -10.59 -10.36 9.84
C LEU A 15 -12.09 -10.62 10.09
N PRO A 16 -12.86 -9.65 10.64
CA PRO A 16 -14.25 -9.86 11.03
C PRO A 16 -15.20 -9.77 9.81
N ILE A 17 -15.04 -10.70 8.87
CA ILE A 17 -15.86 -10.91 7.68
C ILE A 17 -16.27 -12.39 7.58
N GLY A 18 -17.29 -12.69 6.75
CA GLY A 18 -17.78 -14.05 6.55
C GLY A 18 -16.73 -15.02 6.00
N SER A 19 -16.87 -16.31 6.30
CA SER A 19 -15.95 -17.39 5.90
C SER A 19 -15.72 -17.46 4.39
N GLU A 20 -16.78 -17.32 3.59
CA GLU A 20 -16.70 -17.29 2.12
C GLU A 20 -15.76 -16.18 1.62
N ARG A 21 -15.87 -14.98 2.20
CA ARG A 21 -15.02 -13.84 1.83
C ARG A 21 -13.57 -14.06 2.25
N ARG A 22 -13.33 -14.68 3.42
CA ARG A 22 -11.98 -15.07 3.85
C ARG A 22 -11.36 -16.07 2.88
N PHE A 23 -12.13 -17.07 2.45
CA PHE A 23 -11.69 -18.05 1.45
C PHE A 23 -11.30 -17.36 0.14
N LEU A 24 -12.14 -16.44 -0.37
CA LEU A 24 -11.80 -15.66 -1.57
C LEU A 24 -10.51 -14.84 -1.42
N LEU A 25 -10.26 -14.25 -0.24
CA LEU A 25 -9.01 -13.54 0.03
C LEU A 25 -7.80 -14.48 0.05
N ILE A 26 -7.92 -15.64 0.70
CA ILE A 26 -6.85 -16.65 0.73
C ILE A 26 -6.53 -17.09 -0.69
N THR A 27 -7.55 -17.34 -1.51
CA THR A 27 -7.38 -17.72 -2.92
C THR A 27 -6.70 -16.61 -3.72
N ALA A 28 -7.16 -15.36 -3.58
CA ALA A 28 -6.58 -14.22 -4.31
C ALA A 28 -5.09 -13.97 -3.97
N VAL A 29 -4.68 -14.23 -2.72
CA VAL A 29 -3.33 -13.94 -2.22
C VAL A 29 -2.38 -15.12 -2.38
N TYR A 30 -2.81 -16.34 -2.03
CA TYR A 30 -1.94 -17.52 -1.91
C TYR A 30 -2.13 -18.55 -3.02
N ALA A 31 -3.31 -18.61 -3.66
CA ALA A 31 -3.54 -19.52 -4.78
C ALA A 31 -3.26 -18.85 -6.15
N SER A 32 -3.03 -17.53 -6.18
CA SER A 32 -2.63 -16.84 -7.40
C SER A 32 -1.27 -17.32 -7.88
N PRO A 33 -1.17 -17.94 -9.07
CA PRO A 33 0.11 -18.43 -9.59
C PRO A 33 1.11 -17.29 -9.75
N MET A 34 0.64 -16.07 -10.03
CA MET A 34 1.54 -14.92 -10.16
C MET A 34 2.28 -14.64 -8.85
N ILE A 35 1.58 -14.57 -7.72
CA ILE A 35 2.20 -14.28 -6.42
C ILE A 35 3.04 -15.46 -5.92
N THR A 36 2.56 -16.69 -6.10
CA THR A 36 3.25 -17.89 -5.60
C THR A 36 4.53 -18.19 -6.39
N LEU A 37 4.57 -17.93 -7.70
CA LEU A 37 5.80 -18.01 -8.49
C LEU A 37 6.84 -16.95 -8.06
N TYR A 38 6.38 -15.76 -7.66
CA TYR A 38 7.27 -14.72 -7.15
C TYR A 38 7.79 -15.00 -5.74
N LEU A 39 7.00 -15.70 -4.93
CA LEU A 39 7.46 -16.21 -3.64
C LEU A 39 8.62 -17.19 -3.81
N TRP A 40 8.50 -18.13 -4.75
CA TRP A 40 9.55 -19.11 -5.05
C TRP A 40 10.83 -18.46 -5.58
N SER A 41 10.70 -17.44 -6.43
CA SER A 41 11.85 -16.70 -6.97
C SER A 41 12.46 -15.69 -5.99
N GLY A 42 12.03 -15.69 -4.71
CA GLY A 42 12.63 -14.87 -3.67
C GLY A 42 12.24 -13.39 -3.72
N ARG A 43 11.17 -13.02 -4.44
CA ARG A 43 10.67 -11.63 -4.46
C ARG A 43 9.87 -11.29 -3.21
N THR A 44 10.12 -10.10 -2.66
CA THR A 44 9.61 -9.68 -1.33
C THR A 44 8.16 -9.17 -1.32
N ASP A 45 7.44 -9.28 -2.44
CA ASP A 45 6.10 -8.72 -2.60
C ASP A 45 5.07 -9.25 -1.58
N ILE A 46 5.16 -10.54 -1.24
CA ILE A 46 4.27 -11.13 -0.23
C ILE A 46 4.41 -10.48 1.15
N GLN A 47 5.60 -9.94 1.46
CA GLN A 47 5.94 -9.48 2.80
C GLN A 47 5.14 -8.23 3.13
N PHE A 48 5.21 -7.21 2.26
CA PHE A 48 4.45 -5.98 2.49
C PHE A 48 2.95 -6.23 2.30
N LEU A 49 2.53 -7.09 1.36
CA LEU A 49 1.12 -7.42 1.15
C LEU A 49 0.47 -8.03 2.41
N ALA A 50 1.16 -9.00 3.04
CA ALA A 50 0.72 -9.59 4.30
C ALA A 50 0.54 -8.55 5.41
N ILE A 51 1.47 -7.59 5.51
CA ILE A 51 1.40 -6.53 6.52
C ILE A 51 0.33 -5.46 6.19
N VAL A 52 0.03 -5.21 4.92
CA VAL A 52 -1.11 -4.38 4.51
C VAL A 52 -2.45 -5.04 4.91
N LEU A 53 -2.58 -6.35 4.73
CA LEU A 53 -3.76 -7.08 5.19
C LEU A 53 -3.88 -7.08 6.72
N LEU A 54 -2.76 -7.21 7.44
CA LEU A 54 -2.72 -7.05 8.89
C LEU A 54 -3.16 -5.64 9.32
N THR A 55 -2.70 -4.60 8.62
CA THR A 55 -3.13 -3.21 8.85
C THR A 55 -4.65 -3.10 8.79
N LEU A 56 -5.25 -3.60 7.71
CA LEU A 56 -6.71 -3.58 7.54
C LEU A 56 -7.44 -4.39 8.62
N THR A 57 -6.87 -5.52 9.01
CA THR A 57 -7.42 -6.37 10.08
C THR A 57 -7.42 -5.66 11.42
N LEU A 58 -6.35 -4.96 11.76
CA LEU A 58 -6.25 -4.16 12.98
C LEU A 58 -7.18 -2.95 12.95
N LEU A 59 -7.32 -2.28 11.80
CA LEU A 59 -8.31 -1.21 11.62
C LEU A 59 -9.74 -1.72 11.81
N ALA A 60 -10.07 -2.87 11.19
CA ALA A 60 -11.37 -3.52 11.30
C ALA A 60 -11.74 -3.89 12.74
N ARG A 61 -10.74 -4.18 13.57
CA ARG A 61 -10.89 -4.53 14.98
C ARG A 61 -10.79 -3.34 15.93
N GLY A 62 -10.69 -2.12 15.39
CA GLY A 62 -10.66 -0.90 16.20
C GLY A 62 -9.32 -0.61 16.88
N HIS A 63 -8.21 -1.12 16.34
CA HIS A 63 -6.85 -0.91 16.86
C HIS A 63 -6.02 0.01 15.92
N PRO A 64 -6.32 1.32 15.82
CA PRO A 64 -5.72 2.23 14.85
C PRO A 64 -4.22 2.44 15.05
N THR A 65 -3.73 2.48 16.29
CA THR A 65 -2.29 2.65 16.56
C THR A 65 -1.48 1.42 16.15
N LEU A 66 -1.99 0.22 16.41
CA LEU A 66 -1.35 -1.03 15.96
C LEU A 66 -1.39 -1.13 14.43
N ALA A 67 -2.51 -0.76 13.82
CA ALA A 67 -2.64 -0.70 12.36
C ALA A 67 -1.63 0.28 11.74
N ALA A 68 -1.46 1.46 12.33
CA ALA A 68 -0.50 2.44 11.88
C ALA A 68 0.94 1.91 11.98
N GLY A 69 1.28 1.23 13.09
CA GLY A 69 2.57 0.53 13.24
C GLY A 69 2.78 -0.57 12.20
N ALA A 70 1.77 -1.38 11.93
CA ALA A 70 1.82 -2.39 10.86
C ALA A 70 2.07 -1.72 9.50
N LEU A 71 1.34 -0.65 9.17
CA LEU A 71 1.56 0.06 7.90
C LEU A 71 2.96 0.67 7.82
N GLY A 72 3.51 1.17 8.92
CA GLY A 72 4.90 1.64 9.01
C GLY A 72 5.90 0.53 8.68
N ILE A 73 5.67 -0.68 9.20
CA ILE A 73 6.47 -1.86 8.82
C ILE A 73 6.33 -2.16 7.32
N ALA A 74 5.12 -2.09 6.76
CA ALA A 74 4.93 -2.31 5.32
C ALA A 74 5.68 -1.28 4.46
N VAL A 75 5.68 0.00 4.87
CA VAL A 75 6.44 1.07 4.21
C VAL A 75 7.94 0.81 4.25
N ALA A 76 8.47 0.37 5.40
CA ALA A 76 9.88 0.02 5.55
C ALA A 76 10.28 -1.20 4.69
N LEU A 77 9.38 -2.18 4.54
CA LEU A 77 9.60 -3.35 3.68
C LEU A 77 9.53 -3.00 2.19
N LYS A 78 8.59 -2.14 1.80
CA LYS A 78 8.42 -1.72 0.41
C LYS A 78 7.81 -0.32 0.29
N PRO A 79 8.48 0.64 -0.37
CA PRO A 79 7.98 2.00 -0.55
C PRO A 79 6.59 2.09 -1.22
N PHE A 80 6.16 1.05 -1.94
CA PHE A 80 4.81 0.99 -2.53
C PHE A 80 3.69 1.10 -1.50
N ALA A 81 3.93 0.66 -0.27
CA ALA A 81 2.96 0.82 0.82
C ALA A 81 2.72 2.29 1.20
N TRP A 82 3.57 3.25 0.79
CA TRP A 82 3.28 4.67 1.03
C TRP A 82 1.97 5.11 0.39
N MET A 83 1.57 4.50 -0.73
CA MET A 83 0.32 4.84 -1.43
C MET A 83 -0.93 4.52 -0.60
N ALA A 84 -0.82 3.67 0.43
CA ALA A 84 -1.90 3.35 1.36
C ALA A 84 -2.05 4.37 2.50
N VAL A 85 -1.01 5.14 2.79
CA VAL A 85 -0.97 6.00 3.99
C VAL A 85 -1.96 7.15 3.96
N PRO A 86 -2.23 7.84 2.83
CA PRO A 86 -3.32 8.80 2.77
C PRO A 86 -4.65 8.22 3.29
N PHE A 87 -4.96 6.95 3.00
CA PHE A 87 -6.20 6.32 3.45
C PHE A 87 -6.18 5.96 4.95
N LEU A 88 -5.03 5.61 5.52
CA LEU A 88 -4.88 5.51 6.98
C LEU A 88 -5.11 6.88 7.65
N LEU A 89 -4.55 7.95 7.09
CA LEU A 89 -4.74 9.31 7.60
C LEU A 89 -6.21 9.74 7.53
N LEU A 90 -6.94 9.36 6.48
CA LEU A 90 -8.39 9.58 6.39
C LEU A 90 -9.14 8.83 7.49
N VAL A 91 -8.77 7.59 7.81
CA VAL A 91 -9.36 6.85 8.94
C VAL A 91 -9.09 7.57 10.26
N LEU A 92 -7.86 7.99 10.52
CA LEU A 92 -7.51 8.75 11.73
C LEU A 92 -8.26 10.08 11.81
N LEU A 93 -8.46 10.78 10.68
CA LEU A 93 -9.24 12.01 10.61
C LEU A 93 -10.71 11.77 10.97
N ILE A 94 -11.32 10.71 10.43
CA ILE A 94 -12.71 10.34 10.75
C ILE A 94 -12.84 10.03 12.24
N ARG A 95 -11.91 9.24 12.78
CA ARG A 95 -11.91 8.86 14.21
C ARG A 95 -11.68 10.04 15.13
N TRP A 96 -10.74 10.93 14.79
CA TRP A 96 -10.49 12.15 15.53
C TRP A 96 -11.72 13.07 15.55
N ARG A 97 -12.43 13.22 14.44
CA ARG A 97 -13.69 14.00 14.41
C ARG A 97 -14.79 13.40 15.28
N ALA A 98 -14.83 12.07 15.42
CA ALA A 98 -15.82 11.40 16.25
C ALA A 98 -15.46 11.43 17.75
N GLN A 99 -14.19 11.20 18.09
CA GLN A 99 -13.75 10.93 19.47
C GLN A 99 -12.89 12.05 20.08
N HIS A 100 -12.42 13.01 19.28
CA HIS A 100 -11.55 14.13 19.67
C HIS A 100 -10.24 13.73 20.39
N SER A 101 -9.82 12.46 20.29
CA SER A 101 -8.62 11.95 20.95
C SER A 101 -7.35 12.35 20.20
N ARG A 102 -6.69 13.42 20.65
CA ARG A 102 -5.37 13.83 20.12
C ARG A 102 -4.31 12.77 20.38
N ARG A 103 -4.39 12.08 21.52
CA ARG A 103 -3.44 11.03 21.90
C ARG A 103 -3.43 9.91 20.88
N GLU A 104 -4.60 9.40 20.47
CA GLU A 104 -4.70 8.31 19.47
C GLU A 104 -4.07 8.71 18.13
N VAL A 105 -4.30 9.94 17.67
CA VAL A 105 -3.71 10.46 16.43
C VAL A 105 -2.18 10.50 16.55
N VAL A 106 -1.65 11.12 17.62
CA VAL A 106 -0.21 11.25 17.82
C VAL A 106 0.46 9.88 17.95
N THR A 107 -0.08 8.97 18.77
CA THR A 107 0.50 7.63 18.93
C THR A 107 0.47 6.84 17.62
N SER A 108 -0.59 6.98 16.82
CA SER A 108 -0.68 6.33 15.51
C SER A 108 0.31 6.91 14.50
N LEU A 109 0.51 8.24 14.48
CA LEU A 109 1.53 8.86 13.62
C LEU A 109 2.95 8.46 14.02
N VAL A 110 3.24 8.41 15.32
CA VAL A 110 4.53 7.90 15.83
C VAL A 110 4.73 6.43 15.45
N ALA A 111 3.71 5.59 15.65
CA ALA A 111 3.78 4.17 15.27
C ALA A 111 3.99 3.97 13.76
N LEU A 112 3.35 4.79 12.91
CA LEU A 112 3.55 4.77 11.47
C LEU A 112 4.98 5.15 11.08
N ALA A 113 5.56 6.16 11.75
CA ALA A 113 6.83 6.75 11.36
C ALA A 113 8.06 6.03 11.94
N VAL A 114 7.94 5.41 13.12
CA VAL A 114 9.09 4.87 13.87
C VAL A 114 9.88 3.83 13.07
N THR A 115 9.20 2.87 12.44
CA THR A 115 9.89 1.79 11.70
C THR A 115 10.57 2.32 10.44
N PRO A 116 9.91 3.05 9.51
CA PRO A 116 10.59 3.63 8.36
C PRO A 116 11.78 4.51 8.75
N ILE A 117 11.62 5.39 9.75
CA ILE A 117 12.70 6.27 10.21
C ILE A 117 13.86 5.45 10.76
N ALA A 118 13.61 4.49 11.66
CA ALA A 118 14.66 3.65 12.23
C ALA A 118 15.42 2.86 11.16
N THR A 119 14.76 2.44 10.08
CA THR A 119 15.41 1.72 8.98
C THR A 119 16.17 2.62 8.00
N ILE A 120 15.73 3.87 7.81
CA ILE A 120 16.33 4.80 6.83
C ILE A 120 17.45 5.63 7.46
N LEU A 121 17.26 6.08 8.70
CA LEU A 121 18.11 7.06 9.36
C LEU A 121 19.60 6.66 9.42
N PRO A 122 19.99 5.40 9.73
CA PRO A 122 21.41 5.04 9.79
C PRO A 122 22.13 5.24 8.45
N PHE A 123 21.48 4.86 7.34
CA PHE A 123 22.05 4.99 5.99
C PHE A 123 22.07 6.44 5.53
N PHE A 124 21.01 7.18 5.84
CA PHE A 124 20.95 8.61 5.51
C PHE A 124 22.02 9.40 6.27
N VAL A 125 22.24 9.14 7.56
CA VAL A 125 23.27 9.83 8.36
C VAL A 125 24.68 9.43 7.92
N ALA A 126 24.90 8.15 7.57
CA ALA A 126 26.21 7.67 7.13
C ALA A 126 26.66 8.32 5.81
N ASN A 127 25.75 8.45 4.83
CA ASN A 127 26.04 9.11 3.55
C ASN A 127 24.75 9.63 2.88
N PRO A 128 24.34 10.88 3.15
CA PRO A 128 23.09 11.43 2.62
C PRO A 128 23.06 11.44 1.08
N ARG A 129 24.19 11.77 0.45
CA ARG A 129 24.30 11.85 -1.01
C ARG A 129 24.23 10.47 -1.65
N GLY A 130 24.95 9.50 -1.10
CA GLY A 130 24.88 8.10 -1.55
C GLY A 130 23.48 7.54 -1.43
N PHE A 131 22.84 7.72 -0.27
CA PHE A 131 21.45 7.32 -0.06
C PHE A 131 20.49 7.91 -1.10
N TRP A 132 20.59 9.22 -1.36
CA TRP A 132 19.73 9.88 -2.35
C TRP A 132 19.96 9.34 -3.77
N THR A 133 21.23 9.17 -4.16
CA THR A 133 21.58 8.58 -5.45
C THR A 133 21.00 7.18 -5.60
N ASP A 134 21.21 6.30 -4.62
CA ASP A 134 20.87 4.88 -4.72
C ASP A 134 19.37 4.62 -4.59
N VAL A 135 18.68 5.35 -3.71
CA VAL A 135 17.26 5.10 -3.43
C VAL A 135 16.36 5.87 -4.40
N VAL A 136 16.71 7.12 -4.70
CA VAL A 136 15.82 8.02 -5.46
C VAL A 136 16.29 8.17 -6.91
N LEU A 137 17.53 8.59 -7.15
CA LEU A 137 17.96 8.93 -8.51
C LEU A 137 18.14 7.69 -9.39
N TYR A 138 18.67 6.60 -8.85
CA TYR A 138 18.85 5.34 -9.55
C TYR A 138 17.52 4.78 -10.09
N THR A 139 16.45 4.86 -9.30
CA THR A 139 15.13 4.35 -9.68
C THR A 139 14.32 5.32 -10.55
N SER A 140 14.53 6.64 -10.38
CA SER A 140 13.81 7.68 -11.12
C SER A 140 14.46 8.09 -12.45
N GLY A 141 15.71 7.69 -12.72
CA GLY A 141 16.42 8.07 -13.95
C GLY A 141 17.28 9.33 -13.83
N GLY A 142 17.64 9.73 -12.60
CA GLY A 142 18.38 10.97 -12.32
C GLY A 142 19.91 10.86 -12.34
N VAL A 143 20.45 9.68 -12.66
CA VAL A 143 21.90 9.41 -12.79
C VAL A 143 22.22 8.66 -14.08
N ALA A 144 23.48 8.72 -14.52
CA ALA A 144 23.92 8.18 -15.81
C ALA A 144 23.75 6.66 -15.92
N ASP A 145 23.90 5.95 -14.82
CA ASP A 145 23.79 4.50 -14.66
C ASP A 145 22.44 4.08 -14.03
N ALA A 146 21.42 4.95 -14.11
CA ALA A 146 20.11 4.68 -13.56
C ALA A 146 19.49 3.41 -14.14
N TYR A 147 18.61 2.78 -13.35
CA TYR A 147 17.87 1.58 -13.75
C TYR A 147 17.17 1.82 -15.09
N PRO A 148 17.28 0.89 -16.08
CA PRO A 148 16.73 1.12 -17.41
C PRO A 148 15.19 1.15 -17.39
N ILE A 149 14.62 1.86 -18.37
CA ILE A 149 13.19 1.78 -18.67
C ILE A 149 12.86 0.35 -19.07
N ALA A 150 11.94 -0.28 -18.34
CA ALA A 150 11.65 -1.71 -18.46
C ALA A 150 10.22 -2.08 -18.04
N GLY A 151 9.81 -3.29 -18.40
CA GLY A 151 8.54 -3.88 -17.99
C GLY A 151 7.41 -3.60 -18.98
N TYR A 152 6.19 -3.41 -18.46
CA TYR A 152 4.94 -3.38 -19.24
C TYR A 152 4.14 -2.09 -19.08
N GLY A 153 4.78 -1.05 -18.52
CA GLY A 153 4.13 0.22 -18.18
C GLY A 153 4.25 1.27 -19.29
N PHE A 154 3.85 2.49 -18.95
CA PHE A 154 3.91 3.66 -19.82
C PHE A 154 5.31 3.89 -20.42
N GLY A 155 6.38 3.69 -19.63
CA GLY A 155 7.75 3.85 -20.12
C GLY A 155 8.13 2.89 -21.26
N ASP A 156 7.75 1.60 -21.15
CA ASP A 156 8.03 0.63 -22.22
C ASP A 156 7.17 0.93 -23.46
N LEU A 157 5.94 1.41 -23.28
CA LEU A 157 5.09 1.89 -24.38
C LEU A 157 5.75 3.05 -25.14
N LEU A 158 6.23 4.07 -24.42
CA LEU A 158 6.91 5.23 -25.04
C LEU A 158 8.19 4.81 -25.78
N TYR A 159 8.95 3.86 -25.22
CA TYR A 159 10.12 3.30 -25.88
C TYR A 159 9.75 2.55 -27.17
N ARG A 160 8.73 1.68 -27.14
CA ARG A 160 8.26 0.95 -28.34
C ARG A 160 7.69 1.87 -29.42
N LEU A 161 7.08 2.98 -29.02
CA LEU A 161 6.58 4.01 -29.93
C LEU A 161 7.69 4.94 -30.43
N HIS A 162 8.95 4.70 -30.06
CA HIS A 162 10.12 5.52 -30.44
C HIS A 162 10.04 6.99 -29.98
N VAL A 163 9.20 7.29 -28.97
CA VAL A 163 9.21 8.59 -28.29
C VAL A 163 10.46 8.72 -27.41
N ILE A 164 10.92 7.60 -26.84
CA ILE A 164 12.18 7.48 -26.12
C ILE A 164 13.11 6.60 -26.95
N ALA A 165 14.29 7.11 -27.29
CA ALA A 165 15.22 6.44 -28.21
C ALA A 165 15.97 5.28 -27.55
N ARG A 166 16.42 5.46 -26.30
CA ARG A 166 17.18 4.45 -25.54
C ARG A 166 16.55 4.22 -24.18
N ARG A 167 16.63 2.98 -23.69
CA ARG A 167 16.10 2.61 -22.35
C ARG A 167 16.79 3.33 -21.19
N THR A 168 17.96 3.90 -21.41
CA THR A 168 18.69 4.68 -20.39
C THR A 168 18.34 6.16 -20.41
N ASP A 169 17.65 6.66 -21.44
CA ASP A 169 17.36 8.08 -21.56
C ASP A 169 16.56 8.61 -20.36
N ALA A 170 16.84 9.84 -19.98
CA ALA A 170 16.07 10.55 -18.97
C ALA A 170 14.69 10.92 -19.53
N PHE A 171 13.65 10.76 -18.72
CA PHE A 171 12.29 11.12 -19.10
C PHE A 171 11.52 11.56 -17.83
N PRO A 172 10.65 12.58 -17.89
CA PRO A 172 10.02 13.16 -16.70
C PRO A 172 8.84 12.31 -16.20
N PHE A 173 9.07 11.04 -15.87
CA PHE A 173 8.05 10.10 -15.39
C PHE A 173 7.25 10.64 -14.21
N LEU A 174 7.90 11.35 -13.28
CA LEU A 174 7.25 11.90 -12.09
C LEU A 174 6.05 12.80 -12.43
N ILE A 175 6.12 13.58 -13.51
CA ILE A 175 5.01 14.45 -13.95
C ILE A 175 3.79 13.59 -14.27
N PHE A 176 3.98 12.51 -15.04
CA PHE A 176 2.91 11.60 -15.42
C PHE A 176 2.40 10.77 -14.23
N GLN A 177 3.31 10.33 -13.34
CA GLN A 177 2.94 9.62 -12.12
C GLN A 177 2.04 10.48 -11.24
N LEU A 178 2.39 11.76 -11.01
CA LEU A 178 1.57 12.67 -10.21
C LEU A 178 0.26 13.03 -10.93
N ALA A 179 0.32 13.29 -12.24
CA ALA A 179 -0.87 13.58 -13.05
C ALA A 179 -1.88 12.43 -13.06
N ALA A 180 -1.44 11.18 -12.95
CA ALA A 180 -2.31 10.02 -12.85
C ALA A 180 -2.72 9.71 -11.40
N ALA A 181 -1.78 9.71 -10.46
CA ALA A 181 -2.02 9.30 -9.08
C ALA A 181 -2.86 10.31 -8.28
N LEU A 182 -2.66 11.62 -8.48
CA LEU A 182 -3.39 12.64 -7.72
C LEU A 182 -4.90 12.65 -8.01
N PRO A 183 -5.37 12.60 -9.27
CA PRO A 183 -6.80 12.47 -9.56
C PRO A 183 -7.41 11.19 -9.00
N VAL A 184 -6.70 10.06 -9.12
CA VAL A 184 -7.16 8.77 -8.58
C VAL A 184 -7.26 8.84 -7.06
N LEU A 185 -6.26 9.40 -6.38
CA LEU A 185 -6.28 9.62 -4.93
C LEU A 185 -7.45 10.52 -4.54
N TRP A 186 -7.67 11.63 -5.24
CA TRP A 186 -8.77 12.55 -4.93
C TRP A 186 -10.14 11.88 -5.09
N LEU A 187 -10.37 11.18 -6.20
CA LEU A 187 -11.62 10.48 -6.48
C LEU A 187 -11.89 9.38 -5.43
N THR A 188 -10.89 8.57 -5.14
CA THR A 188 -11.02 7.43 -4.21
C THR A 188 -11.08 7.89 -2.76
N ALA A 189 -10.36 8.94 -2.37
CA ALA A 189 -10.49 9.59 -1.06
C ALA A 189 -11.89 10.17 -0.87
N ARG A 190 -12.45 10.86 -1.87
CA ARG A 190 -13.82 11.37 -1.83
C ARG A 190 -14.84 10.24 -1.71
N ALA A 191 -14.65 9.15 -2.47
CA ALA A 191 -15.49 7.97 -2.39
C ALA A 191 -15.38 7.28 -1.01
N PHE A 192 -14.18 7.21 -0.44
CA PHE A 192 -13.93 6.64 0.88
C PHE A 192 -14.57 7.49 1.99
N LEU A 193 -14.40 8.81 1.97
CA LEU A 193 -14.99 9.71 2.97
C LEU A 193 -16.52 9.65 2.99
N ARG A 194 -17.17 9.36 1.86
CA ARG A 194 -18.63 9.16 1.80
C ARG A 194 -19.08 7.85 2.46
N ARG A 195 -18.26 6.80 2.38
CA ARG A 195 -18.53 5.46 2.92
C ARG A 195 -17.19 4.81 3.29
N PRO A 196 -16.72 4.97 4.54
CA PRO A 196 -15.38 4.54 4.92
C PRO A 196 -15.36 3.03 5.17
N THR A 197 -15.31 2.24 4.10
CA THR A 197 -15.28 0.78 4.19
C THR A 197 -13.91 0.21 3.84
N ILE A 198 -13.60 -0.99 4.32
CA ILE A 198 -12.33 -1.67 4.04
C ILE A 198 -12.15 -1.91 2.53
N GLY A 199 -13.20 -2.30 1.81
CA GLY A 199 -13.13 -2.47 0.35
C GLY A 199 -12.79 -1.17 -0.38
N ARG A 200 -13.33 -0.03 0.06
CA ARG A 200 -13.02 1.29 -0.53
C ARG A 200 -11.61 1.77 -0.18
N TRP A 201 -11.12 1.45 1.02
CA TRP A 201 -9.72 1.67 1.39
C TRP A 201 -8.80 0.88 0.45
N MET A 202 -9.08 -0.41 0.25
CA MET A 202 -8.28 -1.28 -0.64
C MET A 202 -8.34 -0.81 -2.09
N ALA A 203 -9.53 -0.45 -2.60
CA ALA A 203 -9.69 0.05 -3.96
C ALA A 203 -8.93 1.36 -4.19
N GLY A 204 -8.96 2.27 -3.21
CA GLY A 204 -8.19 3.50 -3.24
C GLY A 204 -6.69 3.24 -3.29
N TYR A 205 -6.19 2.40 -2.38
CA TYR A 205 -4.78 2.00 -2.37
C TYR A 205 -4.34 1.34 -3.69
N ALA A 206 -5.07 0.33 -4.15
CA ALA A 206 -4.78 -0.38 -5.39
C ALA A 206 -4.78 0.55 -6.61
N GLY A 207 -5.76 1.45 -6.69
CA GLY A 207 -5.87 2.43 -7.77
C GLY A 207 -4.72 3.43 -7.80
N VAL A 208 -4.37 4.01 -6.64
CA VAL A 208 -3.24 4.95 -6.55
C VAL A 208 -1.92 4.24 -6.84
N LEU A 209 -1.74 3.01 -6.33
CA LEU A 209 -0.55 2.21 -6.61
C LEU A 209 -0.42 1.88 -8.10
N LEU A 210 -1.51 1.47 -8.77
CA LEU A 210 -1.52 1.24 -10.21
C LEU A 210 -1.13 2.50 -10.98
N ALA A 211 -1.79 3.63 -10.69
CA ALA A 211 -1.49 4.90 -11.35
C ALA A 211 -0.03 5.32 -11.15
N PHE A 212 0.50 5.18 -9.93
CA PHE A 212 1.89 5.51 -9.64
C PHE A 212 2.89 4.58 -10.35
N THR A 213 2.64 3.27 -10.32
CA THR A 213 3.59 2.26 -10.84
C THR A 213 3.51 2.10 -12.35
N PHE A 214 2.34 2.23 -12.96
CA PHE A 214 2.18 2.15 -14.42
C PHE A 214 2.93 3.28 -15.14
N PHE A 215 2.91 4.48 -14.57
CA PHE A 215 3.62 5.65 -15.10
C PHE A 215 5.06 5.79 -14.58
N ALA A 216 5.54 4.85 -13.78
CA ALA A 216 6.93 4.82 -13.33
C ALA A 216 7.90 4.47 -14.47
N ARG A 217 9.19 4.70 -14.23
CA ARG A 217 10.27 4.32 -15.15
C ARG A 217 10.28 2.83 -15.47
N PHE A 218 9.84 1.98 -14.54
CA PHE A 218 9.71 0.54 -14.75
C PHE A 218 8.45 -0.02 -14.08
N PHE A 219 7.76 -0.92 -14.79
CA PHE A 219 6.57 -1.61 -14.29
C PHE A 219 6.69 -3.11 -14.55
N ASN A 220 7.30 -3.82 -13.60
CA ASN A 220 7.62 -5.23 -13.73
C ASN A 220 6.38 -6.12 -13.54
N ASP A 221 6.51 -7.37 -13.98
CA ASP A 221 5.50 -8.42 -13.88
C ASP A 221 5.00 -8.66 -12.44
N ASN A 222 5.88 -8.61 -11.43
CA ASN A 222 5.45 -8.70 -10.03
C ASN A 222 4.62 -7.50 -9.58
N TYR A 223 4.83 -6.30 -10.15
CA TYR A 223 4.05 -5.13 -9.77
C TYR A 223 2.63 -5.24 -10.32
N ALA A 224 2.51 -5.72 -11.56
CA ALA A 224 1.22 -6.07 -12.14
C ALA A 224 0.50 -7.12 -11.29
N ALA A 225 1.19 -8.18 -10.88
CA ALA A 225 0.60 -9.21 -10.02
C ALA A 225 0.14 -8.67 -8.66
N VAL A 226 0.95 -7.84 -8.01
CA VAL A 226 0.57 -7.13 -6.77
C VAL A 226 -0.70 -6.32 -6.97
N VAL A 227 -0.75 -5.49 -8.01
CA VAL A 227 -1.90 -4.62 -8.28
C VAL A 227 -3.16 -5.45 -8.53
N ILE A 228 -3.05 -6.49 -9.36
CA ILE A 228 -4.15 -7.42 -9.65
C ILE A 228 -4.63 -8.08 -8.35
N THR A 229 -3.73 -8.61 -7.53
CA THR A 229 -4.09 -9.23 -6.25
C THR A 229 -4.79 -8.26 -5.31
N LEU A 230 -4.33 -7.00 -5.21
CA LEU A 230 -4.99 -5.98 -4.41
C LEU A 230 -6.41 -5.67 -4.91
N PHE A 231 -6.61 -5.59 -6.23
CA PHE A 231 -7.95 -5.42 -6.82
C PHE A 231 -8.86 -6.63 -6.57
N LEU A 232 -8.34 -7.86 -6.67
CA LEU A 232 -9.08 -9.07 -6.35
C LEU A 232 -9.52 -9.11 -4.87
N CYS A 233 -8.79 -8.43 -3.97
CA CYS A 233 -9.16 -8.32 -2.56
C CYS A 233 -10.31 -7.34 -2.30
N VAL A 234 -10.63 -6.42 -3.22
CA VAL A 234 -11.61 -5.34 -2.99
C VAL A 234 -13.01 -5.90 -2.67
N LEU A 235 -13.54 -6.80 -3.51
CA LEU A 235 -14.90 -7.34 -3.35
C LEU A 235 -15.04 -8.22 -2.10
N PRO A 236 -14.10 -9.15 -1.81
CA PRO A 236 -14.15 -9.95 -0.58
C PRO A 236 -14.07 -9.10 0.69
N LEU A 237 -13.19 -8.09 0.75
CA LEU A 237 -13.09 -7.18 1.90
C LEU A 237 -14.41 -6.42 2.16
N GLY A 238 -15.15 -6.10 1.10
CA GLY A 238 -16.53 -5.68 1.17
C GLY A 238 -16.77 -4.36 1.90
N ASN A 239 -17.93 -4.26 2.54
CA ASN A 239 -18.48 -3.01 3.08
C ASN A 239 -18.31 -2.86 4.60
N LEU A 240 -17.42 -3.65 5.23
CA LEU A 240 -17.14 -3.49 6.65
C LEU A 240 -16.67 -2.06 6.92
N SER A 241 -17.35 -1.37 7.85
CA SER A 241 -17.08 0.02 8.17
C SER A 241 -15.78 0.17 8.97
N LEU A 242 -15.01 1.20 8.64
CA LEU A 242 -13.85 1.69 9.37
C LEU A 242 -14.15 2.95 10.18
N ALA A 243 -15.37 3.49 10.08
CA ALA A 243 -15.82 4.55 10.99
C ALA A 243 -16.02 3.95 12.40
N PRO A 244 -15.70 4.71 13.46
CA PRO A 244 -16.04 4.28 14.82
C PRO A 244 -17.56 4.12 14.97
N THR A 245 -17.96 3.05 15.67
CA THR A 245 -19.35 2.79 16.03
C THR A 245 -19.85 3.92 16.95
N PRO A 246 -21.05 4.49 16.74
CA PRO A 246 -21.61 5.49 17.63
C PRO A 246 -21.72 4.98 19.07
N ALA A 247 -21.46 5.83 20.06
CA ALA A 247 -21.50 5.48 21.49
C ALA A 247 -22.84 4.84 21.92
N VAL A 248 -23.95 5.24 21.30
CA VAL A 248 -25.30 4.73 21.56
C VAL A 248 -25.46 3.25 21.18
N GLU A 249 -24.67 2.74 20.24
CA GLU A 249 -24.72 1.34 19.79
C GLU A 249 -23.80 0.45 20.61
N ALA A 250 -22.73 1.01 21.18
CA ALA A 250 -21.87 0.32 22.14
C ALA A 250 -22.61 0.01 23.44
N GLU A 251 -23.45 0.94 23.91
CA GLU A 251 -24.25 0.79 25.13
C GLU A 251 -25.36 -0.28 24.97
N ARG A 252 -25.93 -0.42 23.77
CA ARG A 252 -26.92 -1.45 23.42
C ARG A 252 -26.33 -2.85 23.22
N LEU A 253 -25.04 -2.96 22.91
CA LEU A 253 -24.34 -4.24 22.78
C LEU A 253 -23.77 -4.72 24.13
N SER A 254 -23.72 -3.84 25.14
CA SER A 254 -23.29 -4.15 26.50
C SER A 254 -24.43 -4.34 27.51
N ALA A 255 -25.69 -4.15 27.09
CA ALA A 255 -26.90 -4.35 27.88
C ALA A 255 -27.64 -5.62 27.43
#